data_AF-A0A085EUQ3-F1
#
_entry.id   AF-A0A085EUQ3-F1
#
_cell.length_a   1.000
_cell.length_b   1.000
_cell.length_c   1.000
_cell.angle_alpha   90.00
_cell.angle_beta   90.00
_cell.angle_gamma   90.00
#
_symmetry.space_group_name_H-M   'P 1'
#
loop_
_entity.id
_entity.type
_entity.pdbx_description
1 polymer ?
#
loop_
_entity_poly.entity_id
_entity_poly.type
_entity_poly.pdbx_seq_one_letter_code
_entity_poly.pdbx_strand_id
1 'polypeptide(L)' 'MTYEEYLDEVTTLIVEKYGIADAAAIKIVVDAQDKEFFVAHDDKPEMRTVERAHADARTLYQASGLAKKAAPGKKK' A
#
# COMPACT_ATOMS: atom_id res chain seq x y z
N MET A 1 10.54 9.29 -8.16
CA MET A 1 11.05 7.91 -8.23
C MET A 1 10.63 7.29 -9.55
N THR A 2 11.26 6.20 -10.00
CA THR A 2 10.68 5.36 -11.06
C THR A 2 9.40 4.68 -10.58
N TYR A 3 8.62 4.10 -11.49
CA TYR A 3 7.38 3.41 -11.14
C TYR A 3 7.65 2.22 -10.21
N GLU A 4 8.61 1.36 -10.57
CA GLU A 4 8.99 0.20 -9.77
C GLU A 4 9.55 0.59 -8.39
N GLU A 5 10.46 1.58 -8.32
CA GLU A 5 10.95 2.08 -7.03
C GLU A 5 9.82 2.62 -6.15
N TYR A 6 8.80 3.23 -6.76
CA TYR A 6 7.66 3.74 -6.03
C TYR A 6 6.78 2.60 -5.46
N LEU A 7 6.55 1.54 -6.24
CA LEU A 7 5.80 0.37 -5.76
C LEU A 7 6.55 -0.38 -4.65
N ASP A 8 7.88 -0.50 -4.78
CA ASP A 8 8.75 -1.09 -3.77
C ASP A 8 8.74 -0.26 -2.47
N GLU A 9 8.82 1.06 -2.57
CA GLU A 9 8.72 1.97 -1.43
C GLU A 9 7.35 1.85 -0.73
N VAL A 10 6.24 1.84 -1.48
CA VAL A 10 4.90 1.63 -0.89
C VAL A 10 4.83 0.28 -0.16
N THR A 11 5.39 -0.78 -0.74
CA THR A 11 5.41 -2.12 -0.14
C THR A 11 6.22 -2.13 1.16
N THR A 12 7.44 -1.59 1.12
CA THR A 12 8.33 -1.45 2.28
C THR A 12 7.63 -0.68 3.41
N LEU A 13 6.99 0.43 3.08
CA LEU A 13 6.27 1.24 4.06
C LEU A 13 5.07 0.52 4.68
N ILE A 14 4.40 -0.37 3.95
CA ILE A 14 3.33 -1.20 4.52
C ILE A 14 3.92 -2.20 5.54
N VAL A 15 5.03 -2.85 5.21
CA VAL A 15 5.73 -3.79 6.12
C VAL A 15 6.17 -3.06 7.38
N GLU A 16 6.89 -1.96 7.24
CA GLU A 16 7.48 -1.23 8.37
C GLU A 16 6.43 -0.59 9.29
N LYS A 17 5.36 0.00 8.72
CA LYS A 17 4.34 0.69 9.53
C LYS A 17 3.40 -0.27 10.25
N TYR A 18 3.13 -1.44 9.67
CA TYR A 18 2.06 -2.33 10.15
C TYR A 18 2.57 -3.69 10.64
N GLY A 19 3.87 -3.97 10.51
CA GLY A 19 4.50 -5.19 11.04
C GLY A 19 3.93 -6.47 10.43
N ILE A 20 3.47 -6.41 9.18
CA ILE A 20 2.97 -7.59 8.45
C ILE A 20 4.08 -8.20 7.60
N ALA A 21 3.94 -9.47 7.25
CA ALA A 21 4.90 -10.15 6.37
C ALA A 21 4.94 -9.51 4.97
N ASP A 22 6.11 -9.51 4.34
CA ASP A 22 6.36 -8.96 3.00
C ASP A 22 5.38 -9.53 1.98
N ALA A 23 5.14 -10.84 1.97
CA ALA A 23 4.18 -11.47 1.08
C ALA A 23 2.75 -10.90 1.21
N ALA A 24 2.36 -10.49 2.41
CA ALA A 24 1.06 -9.86 2.65
C ALA A 24 1.03 -8.40 2.15
N ALA A 25 2.11 -7.64 2.34
CA ALA A 25 2.26 -6.29 1.82
C ALA A 25 2.30 -6.27 0.28
N ILE A 26 3.10 -7.16 -0.34
CA ILE A 26 3.17 -7.35 -1.79
C ILE A 26 1.78 -7.66 -2.33
N LYS A 27 1.03 -8.58 -1.69
CA LYS A 27 -0.33 -8.90 -2.12
C LYS A 27 -1.25 -7.68 -2.11
N ILE A 28 -1.15 -6.80 -1.11
CA ILE A 28 -1.93 -5.57 -1.05
C ILE A 28 -1.62 -4.67 -2.27
N VAL A 29 -0.34 -4.53 -2.62
CA VAL A 29 0.09 -3.69 -3.75
C VAL A 29 -0.31 -4.30 -5.09
N VAL A 30 -0.19 -5.62 -5.26
CA VAL A 30 -0.70 -6.33 -6.45
C VAL A 30 -2.21 -6.18 -6.60
N ASP A 31 -2.98 -6.39 -5.51
CA ASP A 31 -4.44 -6.22 -5.52
C ASP A 31 -4.85 -4.77 -5.84
N ALA A 32 -3.97 -3.79 -5.60
CA ALA A 32 -4.19 -2.39 -5.95
C ALA A 32 -3.84 -2.10 -7.42
N GLN A 33 -2.79 -2.74 -7.95
CA GLN A 33 -2.47 -2.71 -9.38
C GLN A 33 -3.62 -3.30 -10.22
N ASP A 34 -4.19 -4.43 -9.81
CA ASP A 34 -5.34 -5.07 -10.48
C ASP A 34 -6.60 -4.18 -10.49
N LYS A 35 -6.67 -3.21 -9.56
CA LYS A 35 -7.77 -2.22 -9.47
C LYS A 35 -7.42 -0.88 -10.08
N GLU A 36 -6.34 -0.84 -10.87
CA GLU A 36 -5.90 0.35 -11.60
C GLU A 36 -5.54 1.54 -10.68
N PHE A 37 -5.28 1.29 -9.38
CA PHE A 37 -4.99 2.33 -8.39
C PHE A 37 -3.75 3.16 -8.77
N PHE A 38 -2.75 2.52 -9.38
CA PHE A 38 -1.47 3.13 -9.71
C PHE A 38 -1.37 3.68 -11.14
N VAL A 39 -2.41 3.57 -11.98
CA VAL A 39 -2.37 4.05 -13.38
C VAL A 39 -1.94 5.53 -13.45
N ALA A 40 -2.51 6.38 -12.60
CA ALA A 40 -2.13 7.79 -12.57
C ALA A 40 -0.66 8.04 -12.16
N HIS A 41 -0.07 7.14 -11.37
CA HIS A 41 1.34 7.23 -10.93
C HIS A 41 2.30 6.79 -12.04
N ASP A 42 1.84 5.94 -12.97
CA ASP A 42 2.60 5.56 -14.16
C ASP A 42 2.71 6.75 -15.12
N ASP A 43 1.56 7.38 -15.43
CA ASP A 43 1.46 8.54 -16.33
C ASP A 43 2.09 9.82 -15.76
N LYS A 44 2.10 9.98 -14.43
CA LYS A 44 2.53 11.22 -13.76
C LYS A 44 3.70 10.97 -12.81
N PRO A 45 4.95 11.05 -13.30
CA PRO A 45 6.15 10.87 -12.50
C PRO A 45 6.24 11.76 -11.26
N GLU A 46 5.63 12.94 -11.30
CA GLU A 46 5.55 13.91 -10.20
C GLU A 46 4.74 13.40 -9.00
N MET A 47 3.86 12.40 -9.18
CA MET A 47 3.11 11.79 -8.08
C MET A 47 3.94 10.77 -7.30
N ARG A 48 5.06 10.29 -7.85
CA ARG A 48 5.91 9.25 -7.25
C ARG A 48 6.91 9.83 -6.25
N THR A 49 6.37 10.44 -5.19
CA THR A 49 7.11 11.03 -4.06
C THR A 49 6.98 10.15 -2.82
N VAL A 50 7.95 10.25 -1.90
CA VAL A 50 7.94 9.51 -0.63
C VAL A 50 6.71 9.86 0.22
N GLU A 51 6.32 11.14 0.25
CA GLU A 51 5.12 11.59 0.96
C GLU A 51 3.86 10.91 0.42
N ARG A 52 3.75 10.78 -0.91
CA ARG A 52 2.64 10.07 -1.54
C ARG A 52 2.70 8.57 -1.24
N ALA A 53 3.88 7.96 -1.27
CA ALA A 53 4.06 6.54 -0.95
C ALA A 53 3.56 6.22 0.47
N HIS A 54 3.82 7.08 1.46
CA HIS A 54 3.25 6.94 2.80
C HIS A 54 1.72 7.03 2.83
N ALA A 55 1.13 7.97 2.08
CA ALA A 55 -0.32 8.15 2.01
C ALA A 55 -0.99 6.92 1.37
N ASP A 56 -0.40 6.38 0.32
CA ASP A 56 -0.93 5.23 -0.40
C ASP A 56 -0.73 3.94 0.39
N ALA A 57 0.43 3.71 0.99
CA ALA A 57 0.66 2.59 1.93
C ALA A 57 -0.41 2.54 3.03
N ARG A 58 -0.72 3.71 3.62
CA ARG A 58 -1.76 3.85 4.64
C ARG A 58 -3.17 3.57 4.07
N THR A 59 -3.46 4.06 2.87
CA THR A 59 -4.77 3.88 2.22
C THR A 59 -5.00 2.41 1.86
N LEU A 60 -4.01 1.77 1.24
CA LEU A 60 -4.07 0.38 0.81
C LEU A 60 -4.18 -0.57 2.00
N TYR A 61 -3.40 -0.38 3.06
CA TYR A 61 -3.51 -1.20 4.26
C TYR A 61 -4.90 -1.09 4.90
N GLN A 62 -5.45 0.11 5.03
CA GLN A 62 -6.81 0.31 5.59
C GLN A 62 -7.91 -0.31 4.72
N ALA A 63 -7.76 -0.25 3.41
CA ALA A 63 -8.68 -0.89 2.47
C ALA A 63 -8.55 -2.43 2.48
N SER A 64 -7.40 -2.96 2.92
CA SER A 64 -7.15 -4.40 3.00
C SER A 64 -8.01 -5.08 4.09
N GLY A 65 -8.23 -6.39 3.91
CA GLY A 65 -8.85 -7.21 4.93
C GLY A 65 -8.01 -7.39 6.21
N LEU A 66 -6.72 -7.01 6.20
CA LEU A 66 -5.82 -7.15 7.34
C LEU A 66 -6.06 -6.07 8.40
N ALA A 67 -6.33 -4.83 7.99
CA ALA A 67 -6.71 -3.77 8.92
C ALA A 67 -7.98 -4.11 9.71
N LYS A 68 -8.95 -4.77 9.07
CA LYS A 68 -10.19 -5.24 9.72
C LYS A 68 -9.94 -6.37 10.73
N LYS A 69 -8.92 -7.21 10.50
CA LYS A 69 -8.50 -8.29 11.41
C LYS A 69 -7.66 -7.77 12.59
N ALA A 70 -6.91 -6.69 12.37
CA ALA A 70 -6.11 -6.02 13.41
C ALA A 70 -6.95 -5.18 14.38
N ALA A 71 -8.18 -4.79 14.00
CA ALA A 71 -9.08 -4.08 14.90
C ALA A 71 -9.61 -5.05 15.97
N PRO A 72 -9.43 -4.77 17.28
CA PRO A 72 -9.99 -5.61 18.33
C PRO A 72 -11.52 -5.62 18.17
N GLY A 73 -12.07 -6.81 17.93
CA GLY A 73 -13.49 -6.98 17.66
C GLY A 73 -14.33 -6.35 18.77
N LYS A 74 -15.22 -5.41 18.40
CA LYS A 74 -16.37 -5.10 19.24
C LYS A 74 -17.23 -6.36 19.30
N LYS A 75 -16.98 -7.21 20.29
CA LYS A 75 -17.94 -8.22 20.73
C LYS A 75 -19.21 -7.46 21.14
N LYS A 76 -20.30 -7.66 20.40
CA LYS A 76 -21.65 -7.40 20.92
C LYS A 76 -22.17 -8.69 21.51
#